data_AF-A0A452XJJ7-F1
#
_entry.id   AF-A0A452XJJ7-F1
#
_cell.length_a   1.000
_cell.length_b   1.000
_cell.length_c   1.000
_cell.angle_alpha   90.00
_cell.angle_beta   90.00
_cell.angle_gamma   90.00
#
_symmetry.space_group_name_H-M   'P 1'
#
loop_
_entity.id
_entity.type
_entity.pdbx_description
1 polymer ?
#
loop_
_entity_poly.entity_id
_entity_poly.type
_entity_poly.pdbx_seq_one_letter_code
_entity_poly.pdbx_strand_id
1 'polypeptide(L)'
;DEMYVFSTSQKRVSVELVGTNKVRDKLKNFDELSCASVSFMGVSSAGSPEELQGLVPNLRQLDLTGNLISQWQDIFSLCQALPSLEVLDLTNNTMENDFVESPLLKNIRVLVLNNCGVTWELIEKLKVPFACLTDLHLIWNKLNIIT
;
A
#
# COMPACT_ATOMS: atom_id res chain seq x y z
N ASP A 1 -30.52 17.78 3.15
CA ASP A 1 -30.64 18.77 2.07
C ASP A 1 -30.86 18.09 0.74
N GLU A 2 -32.00 18.34 0.11
CA GLU A 2 -32.28 17.84 -1.25
C GLU A 2 -31.55 18.69 -2.28
N MET A 3 -30.83 18.05 -3.21
CA MET A 3 -30.08 18.73 -4.27
C MET A 3 -31.00 19.04 -5.44
N TYR A 4 -31.02 20.29 -5.89
CA TYR A 4 -31.79 20.71 -7.05
C TYR A 4 -31.04 21.76 -7.86
N VAL A 5 -31.38 21.84 -9.15
CA VAL A 5 -30.92 22.89 -10.06
C VAL A 5 -32.12 23.59 -10.69
N PHE A 6 -31.92 24.81 -11.18
CA PHE A 6 -32.95 25.52 -11.93
C PHE A 6 -32.78 25.30 -13.43
N SER A 7 -33.86 24.93 -14.11
CA SER A 7 -33.89 24.86 -15.57
C SER A 7 -33.82 26.27 -16.19
N THR A 8 -33.60 26.35 -17.50
CA THR A 8 -33.68 27.60 -18.28
C THR A 8 -35.06 28.27 -18.19
N SER A 9 -36.10 27.53 -17.80
CA SER A 9 -37.45 28.05 -17.54
C SER A 9 -37.69 28.37 -16.05
N GLN A 10 -36.64 28.53 -15.24
CA GLN A 10 -36.68 28.76 -13.79
C GLN A 10 -37.49 27.74 -12.96
N LYS A 11 -37.64 26.51 -13.45
CA LYS A 11 -38.27 25.43 -12.68
C LYS A 11 -37.21 24.68 -11.89
N ARG A 12 -37.54 24.33 -10.64
CA ARG A 12 -36.69 23.44 -9.83
C ARG A 12 -36.75 22.03 -10.43
N VAL A 13 -35.58 21.49 -10.74
CA VAL A 13 -35.39 20.11 -11.17
C VAL A 13 -34.59 19.42 -10.08
N SER A 14 -35.17 18.36 -9.49
CA SER A 14 -34.47 17.53 -8.52
C SER A 14 -33.31 16.82 -9.21
N VAL A 15 -32.14 16.86 -8.57
CA VAL A 15 -30.94 16.15 -9.05
C VAL A 15 -30.69 15.00 -8.10
N GLU A 16 -30.82 13.80 -8.62
CA GLU A 16 -30.40 12.58 -7.93
C GLU A 16 -29.04 12.14 -8.50
N LEU A 17 -28.03 12.05 -7.64
CA LEU A 17 -26.72 11.54 -8.03
C LEU A 17 -26.76 10.01 -8.08
N VAL A 18 -27.26 9.46 -9.20
CA VAL A 18 -27.36 8.03 -9.42
C VAL A 18 -25.95 7.43 -9.64
N GLY A 19 -25.52 6.57 -8.72
CA GLY A 19 -24.18 5.95 -8.72
C GLY A 19 -23.36 6.20 -7.46
N THR A 20 -23.67 7.26 -6.71
CA THR A 20 -23.01 7.54 -5.41
C THR A 20 -23.29 6.43 -4.40
N ASN A 21 -24.50 5.87 -4.37
CA ASN A 21 -24.83 4.76 -3.48
C ASN A 21 -24.02 3.49 -3.78
N LYS A 22 -23.80 3.13 -5.05
CA LYS A 22 -22.96 1.97 -5.41
C LYS A 22 -21.51 2.16 -5.00
N VAL A 23 -20.96 3.36 -5.18
CA VAL A 23 -19.60 3.70 -4.71
C VAL A 23 -19.56 3.69 -3.19
N ARG A 24 -20.55 4.28 -2.52
CA ARG A 24 -20.64 4.37 -1.05
C ARG A 24 -20.89 3.02 -0.40
N ASP A 25 -21.61 2.11 -1.04
CA ASP A 25 -21.86 0.76 -0.54
C ASP A 25 -20.69 -0.18 -0.83
N LYS A 26 -19.97 -0.01 -1.95
CA LYS A 26 -18.67 -0.68 -2.17
C LYS A 26 -17.59 -0.19 -1.21
N LEU A 27 -17.55 1.12 -0.91
CA LEU A 27 -16.64 1.71 0.09
C LEU A 27 -17.05 1.38 1.54
N LYS A 28 -18.22 0.79 1.77
CA LYS A 28 -18.61 0.28 3.10
C LYS A 28 -18.13 -1.14 3.37
N ASN A 29 -17.76 -1.90 2.34
CA ASN A 29 -17.42 -3.31 2.46
C ASN A 29 -16.06 -3.59 1.79
N PHE A 30 -15.01 -3.11 2.45
CA PHE A 30 -13.62 -3.32 2.04
C PHE A 30 -13.15 -4.76 2.25
N ASP A 31 -13.97 -5.64 2.85
CA ASP A 31 -13.71 -7.07 2.95
C ASP A 31 -13.50 -7.73 1.59
N GLU A 32 -14.08 -7.19 0.51
CA GLU A 32 -13.88 -7.69 -0.86
C GLU A 32 -12.64 -7.08 -1.55
N LEU A 33 -11.99 -6.08 -0.94
CA LEU A 33 -10.89 -5.36 -1.56
C LEU A 33 -9.61 -6.20 -1.53
N SER A 34 -9.25 -6.77 -2.68
CA SER A 34 -8.03 -7.56 -2.84
C SER A 34 -6.80 -6.73 -3.24
N CYS A 35 -6.99 -5.54 -3.80
CA CYS A 35 -5.92 -4.66 -4.28
C CYS A 35 -6.25 -3.21 -3.97
N ALA A 36 -5.26 -2.46 -3.47
CA ALA A 36 -5.35 -1.03 -3.21
C ALA A 36 -4.08 -0.32 -3.70
N SER A 37 -4.25 0.92 -4.15
CA SER A 37 -3.13 1.81 -4.43
C SER A 37 -3.35 3.13 -3.71
N VAL A 38 -2.30 3.61 -3.06
CA VAL A 38 -2.24 4.88 -2.33
C VAL A 38 -0.99 5.65 -2.79
N SER A 39 -0.67 5.56 -4.08
CA SER A 39 0.55 6.13 -4.66
C SER A 39 0.57 7.66 -4.61
N PHE A 40 1.73 8.27 -4.32
CA PHE A 40 1.95 9.71 -4.31
C PHE A 40 1.00 10.51 -3.41
N MET A 41 0.57 9.93 -2.30
CA MET A 41 -0.35 10.55 -1.35
C MET A 41 0.36 11.14 -0.12
N GLY A 42 1.69 11.10 -0.07
CA GLY A 42 2.47 11.61 1.06
C GLY A 42 2.33 10.77 2.34
N VAL A 43 2.04 9.48 2.19
CA VAL A 43 1.92 8.55 3.33
C VAL A 43 3.29 8.37 3.97
N SER A 44 3.43 8.64 5.26
CA SER A 44 4.70 8.44 6.00
C SER A 44 4.66 7.26 6.96
N SER A 45 3.48 6.73 7.28
CA SER A 45 3.30 5.55 8.12
C SER A 45 1.96 4.87 7.82
N ALA A 46 1.84 3.62 8.25
CA ALA A 46 0.64 2.80 8.06
C ALA A 46 -0.56 3.23 8.94
N GLY A 47 -0.35 4.04 9.97
CA GLY A 47 -1.36 4.34 10.98
C GLY A 47 -1.53 3.19 11.98
N SER A 48 -2.73 3.05 12.58
CA SER A 48 -3.02 1.97 13.54
C SER A 48 -3.14 0.62 12.80
N PRO A 49 -2.36 -0.40 13.21
CA PRO A 49 -2.49 -1.78 12.71
C PRO A 49 -3.91 -2.35 12.87
N GLU A 50 -4.57 -2.05 13.99
CA GLU A 50 -5.91 -2.55 14.31
C GLU A 50 -6.96 -1.97 13.37
N GLU A 51 -6.86 -0.67 13.07
CA GLU A 51 -7.74 0.01 12.12
C GLU A 51 -7.54 -0.54 10.69
N LEU A 52 -6.28 -0.73 10.27
CA LEU A 52 -5.97 -1.31 8.96
C LEU A 52 -6.53 -2.73 8.81
N GLN A 53 -6.33 -3.58 9.83
CA GLN A 53 -6.84 -4.94 9.82
C GLN A 53 -8.37 -4.97 9.78
N GLY A 54 -9.03 -4.08 10.53
CA GLY A 54 -10.50 -3.97 10.53
C GLY A 54 -11.06 -3.38 9.23
N LEU A 55 -10.29 -2.55 8.53
CA LEU A 55 -10.71 -1.92 7.29
C LEU A 55 -10.50 -2.83 6.08
N VAL A 56 -9.32 -3.43 5.90
CA VAL A 56 -8.97 -4.17 4.67
C VAL A 56 -8.35 -5.54 4.99
N PRO A 57 -9.08 -6.44 5.69
CA PRO A 57 -8.53 -7.70 6.18
C PRO A 57 -8.05 -8.66 5.08
N ASN A 58 -8.65 -8.57 3.89
CA ASN A 58 -8.38 -9.48 2.77
C ASN A 58 -7.49 -8.86 1.68
N LEU A 59 -6.80 -7.75 1.98
CA LEU A 59 -5.94 -7.09 1.01
C LEU A 59 -4.76 -8.00 0.63
N ARG A 60 -4.59 -8.24 -0.68
CA ARG A 60 -3.52 -9.09 -1.21
C ARG A 60 -2.45 -8.29 -1.92
N GLN A 61 -2.77 -7.11 -2.43
CA GLN A 61 -1.84 -6.25 -3.15
C GLN A 61 -1.97 -4.81 -2.66
N LEU A 62 -0.82 -4.20 -2.38
CA LEU A 62 -0.76 -2.83 -1.91
C LEU A 62 0.35 -2.08 -2.64
N ASP A 63 -0.04 -1.01 -3.34
CA ASP A 63 0.87 -0.07 -3.99
C ASP A 63 1.01 1.20 -3.16
N LEU A 64 2.23 1.45 -2.68
CA LEU A 64 2.64 2.63 -1.91
C LEU A 64 3.67 3.46 -2.65
N THR A 65 3.70 3.40 -3.99
CA THR A 65 4.67 4.09 -4.82
C THR A 65 4.72 5.59 -4.52
N GLY A 66 5.93 6.15 -4.39
CA GLY A 66 6.15 7.61 -4.31
C GLY A 66 5.63 8.25 -3.03
N ASN A 67 5.69 7.53 -1.91
CA ASN A 67 5.30 8.03 -0.60
C ASN A 67 6.54 8.40 0.25
N LEU A 68 6.33 8.68 1.53
CA LEU A 68 7.34 9.13 2.49
C LEU A 68 7.69 8.04 3.51
N ILE A 69 7.54 6.77 3.14
CA ILE A 69 7.87 5.64 4.00
C ILE A 69 9.38 5.40 3.94
N SER A 70 10.01 5.19 5.09
CA SER A 70 11.47 4.95 5.16
C SER A 70 11.85 3.81 6.10
N GLN A 71 11.16 3.69 7.24
CA GLN A 71 11.49 2.74 8.30
C GLN A 71 10.96 1.34 7.98
N TRP A 72 11.82 0.32 8.11
CA TRP A 72 11.41 -1.07 7.92
C TRP A 72 10.46 -1.56 9.00
N GLN A 73 10.56 -1.02 10.22
CA GLN A 73 9.63 -1.35 11.30
C GLN A 73 8.18 -1.03 10.91
N ASP A 74 7.93 0.10 10.24
CA ASP A 74 6.59 0.44 9.76
C ASP A 74 6.09 -0.56 8.71
N ILE A 75 6.98 -1.00 7.80
CA ILE A 75 6.66 -2.03 6.80
C ILE A 75 6.35 -3.37 7.45
N PHE A 76 7.10 -3.75 8.47
CA PHE A 76 6.86 -4.98 9.21
C PHE A 76 5.51 -4.95 9.94
N SER A 77 5.20 -3.85 10.64
CA SER A 77 3.91 -3.67 11.30
C SER A 77 2.75 -3.66 10.30
N LEU A 78 2.91 -2.99 9.15
CA LEU A 78 1.94 -3.01 8.04
C LEU A 78 1.67 -4.43 7.54
N CYS A 79 2.72 -5.22 7.29
CA CYS A 79 2.58 -6.59 6.79
C CYS A 79 1.98 -7.53 7.84
N GLN A 80 2.22 -7.29 9.13
CA GLN A 80 1.58 -8.04 10.21
C GLN A 80 0.09 -7.69 10.36
N ALA A 81 -0.28 -6.41 10.14
CA ALA A 81 -1.66 -5.96 10.13
C ALA A 81 -2.47 -6.50 8.94
N LEU A 82 -1.79 -6.79 7.82
CA LEU A 82 -2.37 -7.27 6.57
C LEU A 82 -1.92 -8.71 6.28
N PRO A 83 -2.44 -9.71 7.00
CA PRO A 83 -1.94 -11.08 6.92
C PRO A 83 -2.15 -11.72 5.54
N SER A 84 -3.08 -11.24 4.73
CA SER A 84 -3.31 -11.73 3.36
C SER A 84 -2.44 -11.06 2.30
N LEU A 85 -1.59 -10.10 2.68
CA LEU A 85 -0.78 -9.34 1.74
C LEU A 85 0.30 -10.23 1.09
N GLU A 86 0.33 -10.21 -0.24
CA GLU A 86 1.22 -11.01 -1.08
C GLU A 86 2.13 -10.14 -1.95
N VAL A 87 1.64 -8.97 -2.39
CA VAL A 87 2.37 -8.05 -3.25
C VAL A 87 2.45 -6.68 -2.57
N LEU A 88 3.67 -6.18 -2.41
CA LEU A 88 3.93 -4.87 -1.84
C LEU A 88 4.85 -4.07 -2.77
N ASP A 89 4.36 -2.92 -3.23
CA ASP A 89 5.14 -1.98 -4.03
C ASP A 89 5.52 -0.74 -3.22
N LEU A 90 6.83 -0.55 -3.03
CA LEU A 90 7.43 0.59 -2.32
C LEU A 90 8.22 1.50 -3.26
N THR A 91 8.08 1.36 -4.57
CA THR A 91 8.82 2.13 -5.57
C THR A 91 8.88 3.62 -5.22
N ASN A 92 10.04 4.26 -5.35
CA ASN A 92 10.25 5.68 -5.04
C ASN A 92 10.00 6.09 -3.57
N ASN A 93 10.10 5.17 -2.61
CA ASN A 93 10.22 5.50 -1.19
C ASN A 93 11.69 5.43 -0.77
N THR A 94 12.20 6.42 -0.04
CA THR A 94 13.61 6.40 0.42
C THR A 94 13.75 5.51 1.64
N MET A 95 14.18 4.27 1.43
CA MET A 95 14.23 3.27 2.50
C MET A 95 15.53 3.36 3.30
N GLU A 96 15.44 3.04 4.59
CA GLU A 96 16.61 2.81 5.42
C GLU A 96 17.37 1.55 4.97
N ASN A 97 18.70 1.58 5.14
CA ASN A 97 19.58 0.49 4.74
C ASN A 97 19.92 -0.49 5.87
N ASP A 98 19.18 -0.41 6.98
CA ASP A 98 19.33 -1.32 8.09
C ASP A 98 18.01 -1.50 8.86
N PHE A 99 17.92 -2.57 9.63
CA PHE A 99 16.91 -2.83 10.64
C PHE A 99 17.46 -3.81 11.68
N VAL A 100 17.02 -3.68 12.95
CA VAL A 100 17.53 -4.50 14.05
C VAL A 100 16.71 -5.77 14.24
N GLU A 101 15.39 -5.65 14.23
CA GLU A 101 14.45 -6.74 14.47
C GLU A 101 13.48 -6.86 13.29
N SER A 102 13.11 -8.10 12.95
CA SER A 102 12.18 -8.37 11.86
C SER A 102 11.32 -9.61 12.14
N PRO A 103 10.02 -9.57 11.84
CA PRO A 103 9.16 -10.75 11.91
C PRO A 103 9.31 -11.61 10.64
N LEU A 104 8.87 -12.88 10.72
CA LEU A 104 8.75 -13.72 9.53
C LEU A 104 7.45 -13.41 8.77
N LEU A 105 7.57 -12.87 7.57
CA LEU A 105 6.46 -12.50 6.69
C LEU A 105 6.21 -13.61 5.66
N LYS A 106 5.47 -14.65 6.07
CA LYS A 106 5.26 -15.87 5.29
C LYS A 106 4.36 -15.71 4.06
N ASN A 107 3.67 -14.58 3.92
CA ASN A 107 2.66 -14.37 2.87
C ASN A 107 3.16 -13.48 1.72
N ILE A 108 4.15 -12.64 1.95
CA ILE A 108 4.74 -11.80 0.90
C ILE A 108 5.45 -12.67 -0.13
N ARG A 109 5.12 -12.46 -1.41
CA ARG A 109 5.66 -13.15 -2.58
C ARG A 109 6.39 -12.19 -3.50
N VAL A 110 5.87 -10.98 -3.65
CA VAL A 110 6.43 -9.95 -4.52
C VAL A 110 6.72 -8.71 -3.70
N LEU A 111 7.98 -8.25 -3.75
CA LEU A 111 8.42 -7.02 -3.11
C LEU A 111 9.11 -6.15 -4.16
N VAL A 112 8.60 -4.93 -4.34
CA VAL A 112 9.14 -3.97 -5.30
C VAL A 112 9.81 -2.84 -4.54
N LEU A 113 11.13 -2.73 -4.69
CA LEU A 113 11.97 -1.70 -4.05
C LEU A 113 12.68 -0.85 -5.11
N ASN A 114 12.00 -0.53 -6.20
CA ASN A 114 12.61 0.22 -7.28
C ASN A 114 12.88 1.67 -6.86
N ASN A 115 14.07 2.18 -7.15
CA ASN A 115 14.49 3.55 -6.79
C ASN A 115 14.26 3.87 -5.29
N CYS A 116 14.59 2.92 -4.42
CA CYS A 116 14.43 3.05 -2.98
C CYS A 116 15.72 3.41 -2.22
N GLY A 117 16.87 3.44 -2.91
CA GLY A 117 18.18 3.70 -2.31
C GLY A 117 18.72 2.54 -1.47
N VAL A 118 18.25 1.31 -1.73
CA VAL A 118 18.64 0.11 -0.97
C VAL A 118 20.05 -0.39 -1.33
N THR A 119 20.78 -0.95 -0.36
CA THR A 119 22.12 -1.56 -0.53
C THR A 119 22.08 -3.09 -0.56
N TRP A 120 23.18 -3.71 -0.99
CA TRP A 120 23.34 -5.17 -0.95
C TRP A 120 23.30 -5.74 0.48
N GLU A 121 23.84 -5.03 1.49
CA GLU A 121 23.78 -5.53 2.87
C GLU A 121 22.33 -5.62 3.37
N LEU A 122 21.50 -4.62 3.05
CA LEU A 122 20.09 -4.66 3.35
C LEU A 122 19.41 -5.84 2.64
N ILE A 123 19.68 -6.04 1.35
CA ILE A 123 19.08 -7.12 0.55
C ILE A 123 19.38 -8.49 1.17
N GLU A 124 20.61 -8.72 1.64
CA GLU A 124 20.98 -9.95 2.35
C GLU A 124 20.17 -10.11 3.65
N LYS A 125 19.99 -9.03 4.42
CA LYS A 125 19.16 -9.04 5.64
C LYS A 125 17.69 -9.34 5.34
N LEU A 126 17.14 -8.82 4.23
CA LEU A 126 15.73 -9.00 3.84
C LEU A 126 15.35 -10.46 3.57
N LYS A 127 16.31 -11.35 3.27
CA LYS A 127 16.05 -12.78 3.05
C LYS A 127 15.40 -13.47 4.25
N VAL A 128 15.70 -13.01 5.47
CA VAL A 128 15.17 -13.60 6.71
C VAL A 128 13.68 -13.28 6.89
N PRO A 129 13.25 -12.00 6.95
CA PRO A 129 11.83 -11.68 7.08
C PRO A 129 11.01 -12.10 5.88
N PHE A 130 11.55 -11.98 4.65
CA PHE A 130 10.85 -12.31 3.41
C PHE A 130 11.20 -13.71 2.89
N ALA A 131 11.14 -14.72 3.75
CA ALA A 131 11.58 -16.09 3.45
C ALA A 131 10.80 -16.80 2.32
N CYS A 132 9.64 -16.27 1.90
CA CYS A 132 8.79 -16.83 0.86
C CYS A 132 8.75 -15.98 -0.42
N LEU A 133 9.66 -15.02 -0.58
CA LEU A 133 9.70 -14.13 -1.72
C LEU A 133 10.02 -14.89 -3.01
N THR A 134 9.21 -14.70 -4.05
CA THR A 134 9.40 -15.25 -5.40
C THR A 134 9.99 -14.20 -6.34
N ASP A 135 9.62 -12.92 -6.15
CA ASP A 135 10.00 -11.82 -7.03
C ASP A 135 10.48 -10.62 -6.21
N LEU A 136 11.68 -10.14 -6.53
CA LEU A 136 12.28 -8.95 -5.92
C LEU A 136 12.72 -7.98 -7.02
N HIS A 137 12.13 -6.80 -7.04
CA HIS A 137 12.45 -5.77 -8.04
C HIS A 137 13.33 -4.68 -7.43
N LEU A 138 14.49 -4.41 -8.04
CA LEU A 138 15.53 -3.55 -7.49
C LEU A 138 16.04 -2.50 -8.50
N ILE A 139 15.29 -2.20 -9.56
CA ILE A 139 15.79 -1.28 -10.60
C ILE A 139 16.01 0.12 -10.03
N TRP A 140 16.99 0.85 -10.56
CA TRP A 140 17.32 2.22 -10.17
C TRP A 140 17.81 2.43 -8.72
N ASN A 141 18.27 1.38 -8.02
CA ASN A 141 18.93 1.52 -6.71
C ASN A 141 20.43 1.83 -6.77
N LYS A 142 21.00 2.06 -7.96
CA LYS A 142 22.44 2.27 -8.17
C LYS A 142 23.31 1.15 -7.56
N LEU A 143 22.77 -0.08 -7.51
CA LEU A 143 23.50 -1.25 -7.01
C LEU A 143 24.67 -1.52 -7.94
N ASN A 144 25.88 -1.48 -7.39
CA ASN A 144 27.08 -1.87 -8.12
C ASN A 144 27.12 -3.39 -8.28
N ILE A 145 27.70 -3.87 -9.37
CA ILE A 145 27.95 -5.31 -9.56
C ILE A 145 28.93 -5.76 -8.47
N ILE A 146 28.60 -6.84 -7.77
CA ILE A 146 29.53 -7.54 -6.89
C ILE A 146 30.58 -8.19 -7.81
N THR A 147 31.80 -7.64 -7.85
CA THR A 147 32.96 -8.22 -8.55
C THR A 147 33.62 -9.29 -7.71
#